data_AF-A0A6M0G3F0-F1
#
_entry.id   AF-A0A6M0G3F0-F1
#
_cell.length_a   1.000
_cell.length_b   1.000
_cell.length_c   1.000
_cell.angle_alpha   90.00
_cell.angle_beta   90.00
_cell.angle_gamma   90.00
#
_symmetry.space_group_name_H-M   'P 1'
#
loop_
_entity.id
_entity.type
_entity.pdbx_description
1 polymer ?
#
loop_
_entity_poly.entity_id
_entity_poly.type
_entity_poly.pdbx_seq_one_letter_code
_entity_poly.pdbx_strand_id
1 'polypeptide(L)' 'MALPQLNIRIPPHIDERFKTHATRNGTTKTEVVLSALALYLDCAEDVPLREKVAVIEERLAALEAEVHRVQTMPLMER' A
#
# COMPACT_ATOMS: atom_id res chain seq x y z
N MET A 1 -12.64 -26.45 -11.76
CA MET A 1 -13.44 -25.65 -10.81
C MET A 1 -13.46 -24.21 -11.32
N ALA A 2 -14.61 -23.55 -11.37
CA ALA A 2 -14.70 -22.16 -11.81
C ALA A 2 -14.19 -21.24 -10.69
N LEU A 3 -13.47 -20.17 -11.06
CA LEU A 3 -13.03 -19.16 -10.10
C LEU A 3 -14.26 -18.44 -9.52
N PRO A 4 -14.35 -18.28 -8.18
CA PRO A 4 -15.40 -17.47 -7.56
C PRO A 4 -15.38 -16.05 -8.12
N GLN A 5 -16.55 -15.51 -8.46
CA GLN A 5 -16.68 -14.14 -8.98
C GLN A 5 -17.33 -13.23 -7.94
N LEU A 6 -16.80 -12.00 -7.82
CA LEU A 6 -17.31 -10.96 -6.94
C LEU A 6 -17.76 -9.77 -7.78
N ASN A 7 -19.05 -9.42 -7.71
CA ASN A 7 -19.61 -8.25 -8.38
C ASN A 7 -19.90 -7.15 -7.35
N ILE A 8 -19.27 -5.98 -7.50
CA ILE A 8 -19.35 -4.88 -6.54
C ILE A 8 -19.80 -3.61 -7.27
N ARG A 9 -20.73 -2.86 -6.67
CA ARG A 9 -21.03 -1.49 -7.09
C ARG A 9 -20.20 -0.53 -6.27
N ILE A 10 -19.38 0.27 -6.93
CA ILE A 10 -18.55 1.29 -6.30
C ILE A 10 -19.00 2.70 -6.72
N PRO A 11 -18.90 3.70 -5.82
CA PRO A 11 -19.11 5.09 -6.18
C PRO A 11 -18.11 5.57 -7.25
N PRO A 12 -18.48 6.55 -8.10
CA PRO A 12 -17.63 7.01 -9.21
C PRO A 12 -16.29 7.60 -8.75
N HIS A 13 -16.28 8.30 -7.60
CA HIS A 13 -15.03 8.85 -7.03
C HIS A 13 -14.02 7.77 -6.61
N ILE A 14 -14.50 6.56 -6.26
CA ILE A 14 -13.63 5.42 -5.93
C ILE A 14 -13.10 4.78 -7.22
N ASP A 15 -13.92 4.69 -8.28
CA ASP A 15 -13.47 4.17 -9.58
C ASP A 15 -12.32 5.01 -10.17
N GLU A 16 -12.39 6.33 -10.04
CA GLU A 16 -11.31 7.24 -10.45
C GLU A 16 -10.02 6.97 -9.68
N ARG A 17 -10.10 6.83 -8.34
CA ARG A 17 -8.94 6.48 -7.53
C ARG A 17 -8.34 5.13 -7.91
N PHE A 18 -9.18 4.12 -8.19
CA PHE A 18 -8.71 2.82 -8.68
C PHE A 18 -7.94 2.97 -9.99
N LYS A 19 -8.45 3.76 -10.94
CA LYS A 19 -7.77 4.02 -12.21
C LYS A 19 -6.42 4.69 -12.00
N THR A 20 -6.35 5.73 -11.17
CA THR A 20 -5.07 6.43 -10.89
C THR A 20 -4.05 5.48 -10.26
N HIS A 21 -4.46 4.66 -9.28
CA HIS A 21 -3.57 3.71 -8.62
C HIS A 21 -3.09 2.61 -9.58
N ALA A 22 -4.02 2.05 -10.38
CA ALA A 22 -3.73 1.07 -11.42
C ALA A 22 -2.72 1.59 -12.44
N THR A 23 -2.88 2.82 -12.93
CA THR A 23 -1.94 3.45 -13.87
C THR A 23 -0.56 3.68 -13.24
N ARG A 24 -0.50 4.16 -11.99
CA ARG A 24 0.77 4.43 -11.30
C ARG A 24 1.58 3.16 -11.05
N ASN A 25 0.91 2.08 -10.68
CA ASN A 25 1.56 0.83 -10.30
C ASN A 25 1.63 -0.18 -11.45
N GLY A 26 1.05 0.13 -12.62
CA GLY A 26 0.99 -0.81 -13.74
C GLY A 26 0.17 -2.06 -13.41
N THR A 27 -0.85 -1.92 -12.56
CA THR A 27 -1.73 -3.00 -12.11
C THR A 27 -3.13 -2.86 -12.70
N THR A 28 -3.94 -3.90 -12.57
CA THR A 28 -5.35 -3.87 -12.97
C THR A 28 -6.25 -3.45 -11.81
N LYS A 29 -7.46 -2.96 -12.11
CA LYS A 29 -8.46 -2.67 -11.06
C LYS A 29 -8.73 -3.88 -10.16
N THR A 30 -8.78 -5.07 -10.75
CA THR A 30 -8.99 -6.33 -10.03
C THR A 30 -7.85 -6.59 -9.05
N GLU A 31 -6.59 -6.41 -9.48
CA GLU A 31 -5.44 -6.56 -8.59
C GLU A 31 -5.47 -5.57 -7.43
N VAL A 32 -5.84 -4.30 -7.68
CA VAL A 32 -5.96 -3.32 -6.59
C VAL A 32 -7.05 -3.71 -5.59
N VAL A 33 -8.19 -4.23 -6.06
CA VAL A 33 -9.26 -4.71 -5.17
C VAL A 33 -8.82 -5.94 -4.39
N LEU A 34 -8.13 -6.89 -5.03
CA LEU A 34 -7.61 -8.09 -4.37
C LEU A 34 -6.56 -7.72 -3.32
N SER A 35 -5.62 -6.82 -3.64
CA SER A 35 -4.64 -6.29 -2.66
C SER A 35 -5.32 -5.61 -1.48
N ALA A 36 -6.33 -4.77 -1.73
CA ALA A 36 -7.06 -4.09 -0.67
C ALA A 36 -7.82 -5.08 0.24
N LEU A 37 -8.43 -6.12 -0.34
CA LEU A 37 -9.10 -7.18 0.40
C LEU A 37 -8.10 -8.03 1.20
N ALA A 38 -6.97 -8.39 0.59
CA ALA A 38 -5.89 -9.13 1.24
C ALA A 38 -5.34 -8.36 2.46
N LEU A 39 -5.13 -7.05 2.32
CA LEU A 39 -4.75 -6.19 3.44
C LEU A 39 -5.84 -6.08 4.51
N TYR A 40 -7.11 -5.95 4.11
CA TYR A 40 -8.23 -5.82 5.05
C TYR A 40 -8.50 -7.11 5.84
N LEU A 41 -8.32 -8.27 5.20
CA LEU A 41 -8.55 -9.59 5.80
C LEU A 41 -7.30 -10.17 6.47
N ASP A 42 -6.22 -9.40 6.58
CA ASP A 42 -4.91 -9.81 7.10
C ASP A 42 -4.28 -11.01 6.34
N CYS A 43 -4.70 -11.22 5.08
CA CYS A 43 -4.12 -12.18 4.15
C CYS A 43 -2.94 -11.54 3.39
N ALA A 44 -2.00 -10.95 4.12
CA ALA A 44 -0.89 -10.19 3.54
C ALA A 44 0.02 -11.06 2.63
N GLU A 45 -0.04 -12.39 2.71
CA GLU A 45 0.69 -13.30 1.82
C GLU A 45 0.36 -13.07 0.34
N ASP A 46 -0.90 -12.72 0.01
CA ASP A 46 -1.38 -12.50 -1.36
C ASP A 46 -1.13 -11.08 -1.90
N VAL A 47 -0.60 -10.16 -1.08
CA VAL A 47 -0.24 -8.81 -1.54
C VAL A 47 0.99 -8.89 -2.45
N PRO A 48 0.95 -8.33 -3.68
CA PRO A 48 2.08 -8.32 -4.60
C PRO A 48 3.35 -7.81 -3.94
N LEU A 49 4.48 -8.49 -4.20
CA LEU A 49 5.78 -8.14 -3.61
C LEU A 49 6.13 -6.65 -3.77
N ARG A 50 5.75 -6.05 -4.91
CA ARG A 50 5.96 -4.63 -5.18
C ARG A 50 5.24 -3.71 -4.19
N GLU A 51 4.01 -4.04 -3.78
CA GLU A 51 3.29 -3.26 -2.77
C GLU A 51 3.89 -3.45 -1.39
N LYS A 52 4.31 -4.67 -1.05
CA LYS A 52 5.04 -4.94 0.21
C LYS A 52 6.33 -4.13 0.30
N VAL A 53 7.11 -4.10 -0.79
CA VAL A 53 8.36 -3.34 -0.87
C VAL A 53 8.09 -1.83 -0.75
N ALA A 54 7.07 -1.30 -1.44
CA ALA A 54 6.72 0.13 -1.34
C ALA A 54 6.37 0.55 0.11
N VAL A 55 5.62 -0.28 0.84
CA VAL A 55 5.30 -0.03 2.26
C VAL A 55 6.56 -0.06 3.13
N ILE A 56 7.48 -0.98 2.86
CA ILE A 56 8.76 -1.08 3.58
C ILE A 56 9.62 0.17 3.31
N GLU A 57 9.72 0.61 2.06
CA GLU A 57 10.46 1.82 1.67
C GLU A 57 9.92 3.07 2.39
N GLU A 58 8.59 3.22 2.47
CA GLU A 58 7.96 4.35 3.18
C GLU A 58 8.27 4.32 4.68
N ARG A 59 8.15 3.15 5.32
CA ARG A 59 8.45 2.99 6.74
C ARG A 59 9.94 3.21 7.04
N LEU A 60 10.82 2.77 6.14
CA LEU A 60 12.25 2.97 6.27
C LEU A 60 12.61 4.46 6.16
N ALA A 61 12.04 5.19 5.20
CA ALA A 61 12.25 6.63 5.06
C ALA A 61 11.81 7.41 6.32
N ALA A 62 10.68 7.04 6.92
CA ALA A 62 10.23 7.64 8.18
C ALA A 62 11.20 7.35 9.34
N LEU A 63 11.72 6.12 9.42
CA LEU A 63 12.70 5.73 10.44
C LEU A 63 14.04 6.44 10.24
N GLU A 64 14.53 6.55 9.00
CA GLU A 64 15.76 7.27 8.68
C GLU A 64 15.66 8.75 9.05
N ALA A 65 14.51 9.39 8.77
CA ALA A 65 14.25 10.76 9.17
C ALA A 65 14.31 10.93 10.71
N GLU A 66 13.73 9.99 11.46
CA GLU A 66 13.73 10.03 12.92
C GLU A 66 15.12 9.77 13.51
N VAL A 67 15.88 8.82 12.95
CA VAL A 67 17.28 8.58 13.34
C VAL A 67 18.12 9.83 13.07
N HIS A 68 17.94 10.48 11.91
CA HIS A 68 18.63 11.71 11.58
C HIS A 68 18.28 12.84 12.57
N ARG A 69 17.00 12.96 12.95
CA ARG A 69 16.54 13.92 13.97
C ARG A 69 17.23 13.69 15.32
N VAL A 70 17.26 12.44 15.80
CA VAL A 70 17.90 12.08 17.07
C VAL A 70 19.41 12.30 17.04
N GLN A 71 20.07 12.02 15.90
CA GLN A 71 21.52 12.22 15.75
C GLN A 71 21.91 13.71 15.68
N THR A 72 21.06 14.55 15.11
CA THR A 72 21.29 16.00 14.95
C THR A 72 20.82 16.83 16.15
N MET A 73 20.09 16.25 17.11
CA MET A 73 19.73 16.92 18.37
C MET A 73 20.98 17.29 19.19
N PRO A 74 21.15 18.56 19.59
CA PRO A 74 22.30 19.01 20.36
C PRO A 74 22.29 18.42 21.78
N LEU A 75 23.47 18.20 22.34
CA LEU A 75 23.72 17.47 23.60
C LEU A 75 23.01 18.02 24.87
N MET A 76 22.30 19.15 24.80
CA MET A 76 21.62 19.76 25.95
C MET A 76 20.21 19.22 26.22
N GLU A 77 19.62 18.44 25.30
CA GLU A 77 18.26 17.87 25.46
C GLU A 77 18.22 16.33 25.32
N ARG A 78 19.36 15.66 25.55
CA ARG A 78 19.44 14.19 25.63
C ARG A 78 19.36 13.70 27.07
#